data_AF-A0A496U090-F1
#
_entry.id   AF-A0A496U090-F1
#
_cell.length_a   1.000
_cell.length_b   1.000
_cell.length_c   1.000
_cell.angle_alpha   90.00
_cell.angle_beta   90.00
_cell.angle_gamma   90.00
#
_symmetry.space_group_name_H-M   'P 1'
#
loop_
_entity.id
_entity.type
_entity.pdbx_description
1 polymer ?
#
loop_
_entity_poly.entity_id
_entity_poly.type
_entity_poly.pdbx_seq_one_letter_code
_entity_poly.pdbx_strand_id
1 'polypeptide(L)'
;MKKVMLIGGVLLVFMVSSLFAQDESPKLIAMLTPEQREQWSDIHYKFAKEQIAVQAKLKEAQLDLRRLIQGSKIPNVAEVDKKLAEISSLQSQLKKNRVHQMLELRKLLTDEQWEKWQELRCKIGLRRRLHKAGRPPRRGGHFPEME
;
A
#
# COMPACT_ATOMS: atom_id res chain seq x y z
N MET A 1 -43.09 -25.33 25.53
CA MET A 1 -41.87 -25.36 24.69
C MET A 1 -41.57 -23.98 24.05
N LYS A 2 -41.18 -22.94 24.81
CA LYS A 2 -40.79 -21.62 24.24
C LYS A 2 -39.83 -20.79 25.14
N LYS A 3 -38.91 -21.41 25.90
CA LYS A 3 -37.95 -20.66 26.74
C LYS A 3 -36.47 -21.00 26.50
N VAL A 4 -36.16 -21.94 25.61
CA VAL A 4 -34.77 -22.38 25.35
C VAL A 4 -34.18 -21.74 24.09
N MET A 5 -34.96 -20.96 23.34
CA MET A 5 -34.57 -20.46 22.01
C MET A 5 -34.13 -18.98 21.99
N LEU A 6 -33.73 -18.42 23.13
CA LEU A 6 -33.21 -17.04 23.23
C LEU A 6 -31.75 -16.97 23.69
N ILE A 7 -31.17 -18.07 24.20
CA ILE A 7 -29.79 -18.08 24.71
C ILE A 7 -28.78 -18.37 23.58
N GLY A 8 -29.18 -19.08 22.52
CA GLY A 8 -28.31 -19.40 21.38
C GLY A 8 -27.99 -18.22 20.47
N GLY A 9 -28.85 -17.20 20.41
CA GLY A 9 -28.65 -16.02 19.54
C GLY A 9 -27.63 -15.03 20.08
N VAL A 10 -27.56 -14.86 21.40
CA VAL A 10 -26.67 -13.87 22.04
C VAL A 10 -25.20 -14.35 22.06
N LEU A 11 -24.98 -15.67 22.17
CA LEU A 11 -23.63 -16.26 22.11
C LEU A 11 -23.03 -16.26 20.70
N LEU A 12 -23.87 -16.30 19.65
CA LEU A 12 -23.40 -16.32 18.26
C LEU A 12 -22.98 -14.92 17.76
N VAL A 13 -23.57 -13.85 18.31
CA VAL A 13 -23.15 -12.46 18.03
C VAL A 13 -21.80 -12.13 18.68
N PHE A 14 -21.50 -12.68 19.86
CA PHE A 14 -20.19 -12.52 20.50
C PHE A 14 -19.05 -13.32 19.83
N MET A 15 -19.34 -14.44 19.16
CA MET A 15 -18.33 -15.20 18.41
C MET A 15 -17.92 -14.54 17.08
N VAL A 16 -18.82 -13.82 16.40
CA VAL A 16 -18.49 -13.13 15.14
C VAL A 16 -17.57 -11.94 15.38
N SER A 17 -17.75 -11.20 16.48
CA SER A 17 -16.84 -10.11 16.86
C SER A 17 -15.44 -10.62 17.22
N SER A 18 -15.30 -11.84 17.74
CA SER A 18 -13.97 -12.45 17.95
C SER A 18 -13.26 -12.88 16.66
N LEU A 19 -13.97 -13.11 15.55
CA LEU A 19 -13.36 -13.47 14.25
C LEU A 19 -12.72 -12.26 13.53
N PHE A 20 -13.09 -11.03 13.93
CA PHE A 20 -12.45 -9.78 13.47
C PHE A 20 -11.53 -9.15 14.52
N ALA A 21 -11.47 -9.70 15.74
CA ALA A 21 -10.64 -9.17 16.84
C ALA A 21 -9.20 -9.73 16.86
N GLN A 22 -8.80 -10.53 15.88
CA GLN A 22 -7.40 -10.92 15.70
C GLN A 22 -6.65 -9.86 14.90
N ASP A 23 -6.63 -8.63 15.42
CA ASP A 23 -5.78 -7.56 14.91
C ASP A 23 -4.39 -7.77 15.53
N GLU A 24 -3.55 -8.58 14.87
CA GLU A 24 -2.09 -8.46 15.01
C GLU A 24 -1.67 -7.11 14.42
N SER A 25 -2.08 -6.05 15.10
CA SER A 25 -1.89 -4.71 14.63
C SER A 25 -0.39 -4.43 14.67
N PRO A 26 0.22 -3.92 13.59
CA PRO A 26 1.58 -3.40 13.69
C PRO A 26 1.63 -2.45 14.88
N LYS A 27 2.71 -2.46 15.69
CA LYS A 27 2.89 -1.61 16.90
C LYS A 27 2.44 -0.14 16.74
N LEU A 28 2.39 0.34 15.50
CA LEU A 28 1.87 1.63 15.05
C LEU A 28 0.36 1.86 15.28
N ILE A 29 -0.49 0.83 15.22
CA ILE A 29 -1.97 0.96 15.34
C ILE A 29 -2.41 0.76 16.80
N ALA A 30 -1.65 0.02 17.59
CA ALA A 30 -1.95 -0.25 19.01
C ALA A 30 -1.97 1.01 19.90
N MET A 31 -1.44 2.14 19.43
CA MET A 31 -1.40 3.41 20.17
C MET A 31 -2.59 4.34 19.88
N LEU A 32 -3.55 3.91 19.06
CA LEU A 32 -4.73 4.69 18.67
C LEU A 32 -5.92 4.39 19.58
N THR A 33 -6.79 5.39 19.80
CA THR A 33 -8.11 5.15 20.40
C THR A 33 -9.00 4.33 19.46
N PRO A 34 -10.10 3.73 19.95
CA PRO A 34 -11.06 3.05 19.08
C PRO A 34 -11.59 3.93 17.94
N GLU A 35 -11.96 5.19 18.22
CA GLU A 35 -12.44 6.09 17.16
C GLU A 35 -11.33 6.45 16.17
N GLN A 36 -10.10 6.67 16.66
CA GLN A 36 -8.95 6.91 15.78
C GLN A 36 -8.67 5.71 14.88
N ARG A 37 -8.80 4.48 15.39
CA ARG A 37 -8.59 3.26 14.61
C ARG A 37 -9.61 3.10 13.48
N GLU A 38 -10.88 3.44 13.73
CA GLU A 38 -11.92 3.43 12.71
C GLU A 38 -11.61 4.43 11.59
N GLN A 39 -11.32 5.68 11.95
CA GLN A 39 -10.93 6.72 10.98
C GLN A 39 -9.65 6.35 10.21
N TRP A 40 -8.68 5.73 10.89
CA TRP A 40 -7.46 5.21 10.27
C TRP A 40 -7.79 4.16 9.20
N SER A 41 -8.65 3.20 9.52
CA SER A 41 -9.10 2.16 8.59
C SER A 41 -9.78 2.75 7.36
N ASP A 42 -10.67 3.72 7.55
CA ASP A 42 -11.39 4.36 6.45
C ASP A 42 -10.47 5.14 5.51
N ILE A 43 -9.54 5.92 6.08
CA ILE A 43 -8.50 6.62 5.30
C ILE A 43 -7.69 5.60 4.50
N HIS A 44 -7.26 4.50 5.14
CA HIS A 44 -6.52 3.44 4.46
C HIS A 44 -7.31 2.79 3.32
N TYR A 45 -8.58 2.46 3.55
CA TYR A 45 -9.45 1.84 2.56
C TYR A 45 -9.66 2.77 1.35
N LYS A 46 -10.01 4.04 1.59
CA LYS A 46 -10.22 5.05 0.55
C LYS A 46 -8.99 5.19 -0.34
N PHE A 47 -7.82 5.44 0.24
CA PHE A 47 -6.58 5.60 -0.55
C PHE A 47 -6.12 4.31 -1.21
N ALA A 48 -6.34 3.14 -0.59
CA ALA A 48 -6.03 1.86 -1.23
C ALA A 48 -6.86 1.68 -2.51
N LYS A 49 -8.16 1.97 -2.46
CA LYS A 49 -9.06 1.89 -3.62
C LYS A 49 -8.61 2.84 -4.74
N GLU A 50 -8.31 4.09 -4.41
CA GLU A 50 -7.81 5.08 -5.38
C GLU A 50 -6.47 4.65 -5.97
N GLN A 51 -5.55 4.17 -5.15
CA GLN A 51 -4.23 3.72 -5.58
C GLN A 51 -4.32 2.53 -6.54
N ILE A 52 -5.18 1.55 -6.25
CA ILE A 52 -5.41 0.39 -7.15
C ILE A 52 -5.90 0.87 -8.52
N ALA A 53 -6.87 1.79 -8.54
CA ALA A 53 -7.42 2.32 -9.79
C ALA A 53 -6.35 3.04 -10.65
N VAL A 54 -5.51 3.88 -10.02
CA VAL A 54 -4.42 4.59 -10.74
C VAL A 54 -3.32 3.62 -11.18
N GLN A 55 -2.99 2.60 -10.37
CA GLN A 55 -2.02 1.57 -10.74
C GLN A 55 -2.49 0.72 -11.92
N ALA A 56 -3.78 0.40 -12.00
CA ALA A 56 -4.35 -0.32 -13.14
C ALA A 56 -4.15 0.47 -14.44
N LYS A 57 -4.54 1.76 -14.43
CA LYS A 57 -4.33 2.67 -15.57
C LYS A 57 -2.86 2.80 -15.96
N LEU A 58 -1.97 2.90 -14.98
CA LEU A 58 -0.53 3.00 -15.23
C LEU A 58 0.00 1.76 -15.96
N LYS A 59 -0.43 0.57 -15.54
CA LYS A 59 -0.03 -0.70 -16.18
C LYS A 59 -0.57 -0.79 -17.60
N GLU A 60 -1.82 -0.38 -17.82
CA GLU A 60 -2.43 -0.34 -19.16
C GLU A 60 -1.65 0.58 -20.09
N ALA A 61 -1.38 1.83 -19.68
CA ALA A 61 -0.60 2.78 -20.46
C ALA A 61 0.83 2.29 -20.78
N GLN A 62 1.46 1.54 -19.86
CA GLN A 62 2.76 0.91 -20.08
C GLN A 62 2.70 -0.24 -21.09
N LEU A 63 1.62 -1.03 -21.09
CA LEU A 63 1.40 -2.09 -22.08
C LEU A 63 1.13 -1.49 -23.46
N ASP A 64 0.33 -0.44 -23.54
CA ASP A 64 0.07 0.30 -24.78
C ASP A 64 1.35 0.86 -25.38
N LEU A 65 2.18 1.51 -24.56
CA LEU A 65 3.46 2.04 -25.01
C LEU A 65 4.38 0.92 -25.52
N ARG A 66 4.43 -0.22 -24.81
CA ARG A 66 5.19 -1.38 -25.26
C ARG A 66 4.69 -1.90 -26.61
N ARG A 67 3.37 -2.02 -26.78
CA ARG A 67 2.75 -2.46 -28.04
C ARG A 67 3.03 -1.49 -29.18
N LEU A 68 3.00 -0.19 -28.92
CA LEU A 68 3.31 0.86 -29.90
C LEU A 68 4.76 0.73 -30.40
N ILE A 69 5.71 0.49 -29.50
CA ILE A 69 7.14 0.33 -29.83
C ILE A 69 7.43 -0.99 -30.54
N GLN A 70 6.78 -2.08 -30.13
CA GLN A 70 6.97 -3.42 -30.72
C GLN A 70 6.27 -3.62 -32.07
N GLY A 71 5.48 -2.63 -32.53
CA GLY A 71 4.81 -2.68 -33.82
C GLY A 71 5.79 -2.86 -34.98
N SER A 72 5.29 -3.37 -36.10
CA SER A 72 6.10 -3.60 -37.31
C SER A 72 6.59 -2.31 -37.99
N LYS A 73 6.03 -1.16 -37.63
CA LYS A 73 6.39 0.16 -38.15
C LYS A 73 6.97 1.02 -37.03
N ILE A 74 7.93 1.88 -37.37
CA ILE A 74 8.47 2.88 -36.46
C ILE A 74 7.31 3.82 -36.05
N PRO A 75 7.01 3.95 -34.75
CA PRO A 75 5.90 4.79 -34.29
C PRO A 75 6.19 6.28 -34.45
N ASN A 76 5.13 7.08 -34.55
CA ASN A 76 5.26 8.52 -34.55
C ASN A 76 5.73 9.01 -33.16
N VAL A 77 6.75 9.86 -33.12
CA VAL A 77 7.30 10.44 -31.88
C VAL A 77 6.22 11.12 -31.05
N ALA A 78 5.28 11.84 -31.68
CA ALA A 78 4.21 12.52 -30.96
C ALA A 78 3.26 11.55 -30.22
N GLU A 79 3.04 10.35 -30.76
CA GLU A 79 2.22 9.32 -30.11
C GLU A 79 2.94 8.70 -28.91
N VAL A 80 4.25 8.49 -29.04
CA VAL A 80 5.13 8.03 -27.95
C VAL A 80 5.17 9.06 -26.83
N ASP A 81 5.39 10.33 -27.14
CA ASP A 81 5.44 11.43 -26.17
C ASP A 81 4.12 11.57 -25.42
N LYS A 82 2.98 11.42 -26.10
CA LYS A 82 1.66 11.43 -25.47
C LYS A 82 1.51 10.29 -24.45
N LYS A 83 1.95 9.07 -24.78
CA LYS A 83 1.92 7.92 -23.85
C LYS A 83 2.89 8.09 -22.68
N LEU A 84 4.07 8.68 -22.91
CA LEU A 84 5.02 9.02 -21.85
C LEU A 84 4.47 10.08 -20.90
N ALA A 85 3.79 11.10 -21.42
CA ALA A 85 3.14 12.14 -20.62
C ALA A 85 2.02 11.54 -19.75
N GLU A 86 1.21 10.64 -20.31
CA GLU A 86 0.17 9.91 -19.58
C GLU A 86 0.76 9.09 -18.42
N ILE A 87 1.79 8.27 -18.70
CA ILE A 87 2.50 7.48 -17.69
C ILE A 87 3.07 8.38 -16.59
N SER A 88 3.73 9.49 -16.97
CA SER A 88 4.33 10.43 -16.02
C SER A 88 3.28 11.08 -15.12
N SER A 89 2.12 11.43 -15.68
CA SER A 89 0.98 11.98 -14.94
C SER A 89 0.45 10.96 -13.92
N LEU A 90 0.24 9.71 -14.34
CA LEU A 90 -0.24 8.63 -13.46
C LEU A 90 0.74 8.32 -12.32
N GLN A 91 2.05 8.30 -12.60
CA GLN A 91 3.07 8.17 -11.58
C GLN A 91 3.06 9.33 -10.59
N SER A 92 2.88 10.56 -11.08
CA SER A 92 2.74 11.74 -10.23
C SER A 92 1.50 11.63 -9.33
N GLN A 93 0.38 11.17 -9.87
CA GLN A 93 -0.84 10.94 -9.10
C GLN A 93 -0.64 9.90 -7.99
N LEU A 94 0.05 8.79 -8.25
CA LEU A 94 0.40 7.82 -7.21
C LEU A 94 1.24 8.43 -6.08
N LYS A 95 2.22 9.28 -6.42
CA LYS A 95 3.04 9.99 -5.44
C LYS A 95 2.19 10.96 -4.61
N LYS A 96 1.31 11.73 -5.26
CA LYS A 96 0.37 12.65 -4.60
C LYS A 96 -0.55 11.90 -3.63
N ASN A 97 -1.18 10.81 -4.07
CA ASN A 97 -2.06 10.00 -3.22
C ASN A 97 -1.34 9.52 -1.96
N ARG A 98 -0.08 9.07 -2.08
CA ARG A 98 0.72 8.66 -0.93
C ARG A 98 0.98 9.81 0.06
N VAL A 99 1.29 11.00 -0.45
CA VAL A 99 1.51 12.19 0.39
C VAL A 99 0.21 12.64 1.04
N HIS A 100 -0.88 12.69 0.29
CA HIS A 100 -2.20 13.06 0.80
C HIS A 100 -2.67 12.10 1.90
N GLN A 101 -2.51 10.78 1.69
CA GLN A 101 -2.79 9.79 2.72
C GLN A 101 -1.98 10.05 3.99
N MET A 102 -0.67 10.28 3.86
CA MET A 102 0.19 10.59 5.00
C MET A 102 -0.28 11.86 5.75
N LEU A 103 -0.69 12.89 5.02
CA LEU A 103 -1.20 14.13 5.61
C LEU A 103 -2.56 13.93 6.31
N GLU A 104 -3.47 13.15 5.73
CA GLU A 104 -4.73 12.79 6.39
C GLU A 104 -4.49 11.99 7.67
N LEU A 105 -3.59 11.01 7.64
CA LEU A 105 -3.21 10.25 8.84
C LEU A 105 -2.51 11.13 9.89
N ARG A 106 -1.70 12.12 9.50
CA ARG A 106 -1.09 13.05 10.46
C ARG A 106 -2.13 13.86 11.23
N LYS A 107 -3.20 14.31 10.57
CA LYS A 107 -4.27 15.10 11.20
C LYS A 107 -5.02 14.33 12.31
N LEU A 108 -5.01 13.01 12.24
CA LEU A 108 -5.65 12.13 13.21
C LEU A 108 -4.83 11.99 14.52
N LEU A 109 -3.50 12.12 14.42
CA LEU A 109 -2.58 11.79 15.50
C LEU A 109 -2.22 13.05 16.31
N THR A 110 -2.16 12.89 17.62
CA THR A 110 -1.50 13.87 18.50
C THR A 110 -0.01 13.98 18.17
N ASP A 111 0.65 15.05 18.63
CA ASP A 111 2.08 15.25 18.38
C ASP A 111 2.94 14.14 18.98
N GLU A 112 2.61 13.68 20.20
CA GLU A 112 3.30 12.55 20.83
C GLU A 112 3.08 11.23 20.08
N GLN A 113 1.86 10.96 19.61
CA GLN A 113 1.58 9.78 18.80
C GLN A 113 2.34 9.84 17.47
N TRP A 114 2.47 11.01 16.88
CA TRP A 114 3.22 11.20 15.64
C TRP A 114 4.72 10.98 15.80
N GLU A 115 5.31 11.49 16.89
CA GLU A 115 6.72 11.27 17.19
C GLU A 115 7.03 9.77 17.34
N LYS A 116 6.22 9.06 18.13
CA LYS A 116 6.31 7.59 18.26
C LYS A 116 6.12 6.88 16.93
N TRP A 117 5.21 7.36 16.08
CA TRP A 117 4.99 6.81 14.74
C TRP A 117 6.23 6.94 13.85
N GLN A 118 6.89 8.11 13.86
CA GLN A 118 8.12 8.34 13.11
C GLN A 118 9.26 7.45 13.58
N GLU A 119 9.43 7.33 14.89
CA GLU A 119 10.46 6.48 15.49
C GLU A 119 10.27 5.01 15.09
N LEU A 120 9.04 4.49 15.21
CA LEU A 120 8.71 3.13 14.81
C LEU A 120 8.93 2.90 13.31
N ARG A 121 8.59 3.87 12.46
CA ARG A 121 8.87 3.79 11.01
C ARG A 121 10.36 3.79 10.71
N CYS A 122 11.16 4.59 11.42
CA CYS A 122 12.60 4.63 11.28
C CYS A 122 13.22 3.27 11.64
N LYS A 123 12.82 2.69 12.78
CA LYS A 123 13.26 1.35 13.23
C LYS A 123 12.91 0.26 12.22
N ILE A 124 11.70 0.28 11.66
CA ILE A 124 11.27 -0.66 10.61
C ILE A 124 12.11 -0.48 9.33
N GLY A 125 12.37 0.76 8.94
CA GLY A 125 13.19 1.09 7.77
C GLY A 125 14.64 0.61 7.92
N LEU A 126 15.25 0.87 9.07
CA LEU A 126 16.60 0.42 9.41
C LEU A 126 16.69 -1.10 9.40
N ARG A 127 15.74 -1.78 10.06
CA ARG A 127 15.66 -3.25 10.05
C ARG A 127 15.63 -3.77 8.61
N ARG A 128 14.77 -3.23 7.75
CA ARG A 128 14.70 -3.66 6.33
C ARG A 128 16.02 -3.47 5.59
N ARG A 129 16.77 -2.39 5.86
CA ARG A 129 18.10 -2.17 5.25
C ARG A 129 19.11 -3.21 5.72
N LEU A 130 19.18 -3.47 7.03
CA LEU A 130 20.06 -4.50 7.58
C LEU A 130 19.73 -5.89 7.04
N HIS A 131 18.45 -6.23 6.93
CA HIS A 131 17.97 -7.48 6.30
C HIS A 131 18.35 -7.59 4.83
N LYS A 132 18.45 -6.47 4.09
CA LYS A 132 18.89 -6.46 2.69
C LYS A 132 20.41 -6.59 2.56
N ALA A 133 21.18 -6.00 3.49
CA ALA A 133 22.64 -6.09 3.52
C ALA A 133 23.15 -7.49 3.89
N GLY A 134 22.39 -8.24 4.71
CA GLY A 134 22.72 -9.63 5.07
C GLY A 134 22.31 -10.70 4.06
N ARG A 135 21.73 -10.33 2.91
CA ARG A 135 21.42 -11.29 1.84
C ARG A 135 22.66 -11.46 0.97
N PRO A 136 23.19 -12.70 0.79
CA PRO A 136 24.28 -12.92 -0.13
C PRO A 136 23.87 -12.41 -1.53
N PRO A 137 24.79 -11.79 -2.30
CA PRO A 137 24.49 -11.40 -3.66
C PRO A 137 23.98 -12.62 -4.42
N ARG A 138 22.91 -12.45 -5.21
CA ARG A 138 22.38 -13.52 -6.06
C ARG A 138 23.50 -13.97 -6.99
N ARG A 139 24.09 -15.13 -6.70
CA ARG A 139 25.05 -15.85 -7.55
C ARG A 139 24.40 -16.00 -8.94
N GLY A 140 24.84 -15.18 -9.89
CA GLY A 140 24.21 -15.11 -11.22
C GLY A 140 24.69 -13.99 -12.14
N GLY A 141 25.68 -13.19 -11.73
CA GLY A 141 26.45 -12.36 -12.66
C GLY A 141 27.72 -13.10 -13.06
N HIS A 142 27.63 -14.04 -13.99
CA HIS A 142 28.80 -14.51 -14.72
C HIS A 142 29.20 -13.39 -15.68
N PHE A 143 30.23 -12.62 -15.34
CA PHE A 143 30.94 -11.81 -16.32
C PHE A 143 31.84 -12.77 -17.12
N PRO A 144 31.74 -12.84 -18.45
CA PRO A 144 32.75 -13.54 -19.22
C PRO A 144 34.09 -12.85 -18.99
N GLU A 145 35.08 -13.60 -18.51
CA GLU A 145 36.48 -13.16 -18.52
C GLU A 145 36.84 -12.87 -19.97
N MET A 146 37.21 -11.62 -20.24
CA MET A 146 37.79 -11.22 -21.52
C MET A 146 39.26 -11.56 -21.42
N GLU A 147 39.67 -12.67 -22.05
CA GLU A 147 41.08 -12.98 -22.34
C GLU A 147 41.72 -11.90 -23.23
#